data_AF-A0A660THV5-F1
#
_entry.id   AF-A0A660THV5-F1
#
_cell.length_a   1.000
_cell.length_b   1.000
_cell.length_c   1.000
_cell.angle_alpha   90.00
_cell.angle_beta   90.00
_cell.angle_gamma   90.00
#
_symmetry.space_group_name_H-M   'P 1'
#
loop_
_entity.id
_entity.type
_entity.pdbx_description
1 polymer ?
#
loop_
_entity_poly.entity_id
_entity_poly.type
_entity_poly.pdbx_seq_one_letter_code
_entity_poly.pdbx_strand_id
1 'polypeptide(L)'
;MLRLGLDEAALGPTLGPFCACMTTFSIPEQIPPAAMPELYDLLSGSISQVKNIPGRIAVADSKVLYSRSSGINALETGVTTFLEAAGFSLPCSLTDLLSALSPQS
;
A
#
# COMPACT_ATOMS: atom_id res chain seq x y z
N MET A 1 -2.12 14.19 -13.30
CA MET A 1 -1.01 13.28 -13.70
C MET A 1 -1.11 12.00 -12.87
N LEU A 2 -0.67 10.84 -13.36
CA LEU A 2 -0.62 9.60 -12.56
C LEU A 2 0.81 9.25 -12.16
N ARG A 3 1.00 8.78 -10.92
CA ARG A 3 2.19 8.06 -10.48
C ARG A 3 1.83 6.59 -10.24
N LEU A 4 2.70 5.70 -10.69
CA LEU A 4 2.50 4.26 -10.61
C LEU A 4 3.55 3.66 -9.67
N GLY A 5 3.12 2.80 -8.75
CA GLY A 5 3.98 1.94 -7.95
C GLY A 5 3.82 0.49 -8.40
N LEU A 6 4.93 -0.24 -8.53
CA LEU A 6 4.97 -1.65 -8.88
C LEU A 6 5.80 -2.38 -7.84
N ASP A 7 5.31 -3.52 -7.36
CA ASP A 7 6.04 -4.38 -6.44
C ASP A 7 5.57 -5.83 -6.57
N GLU A 8 6.41 -6.75 -6.12
CA GLU A 8 6.14 -8.18 -6.13
C GLU A 8 6.43 -8.85 -4.78
N ALA A 9 5.76 -9.98 -4.56
CA ALA A 9 5.98 -10.84 -3.41
C ALA A 9 6.12 -12.30 -3.84
N ALA A 10 6.88 -13.05 -3.05
CA ALA A 10 7.11 -14.47 -3.21
C ALA A 10 7.83 -14.88 -4.53
N LEU A 11 8.83 -14.09 -4.96
CA LEU A 11 9.69 -14.46 -6.09
C LEU A 11 10.61 -15.67 -5.81
N GLY A 12 11.02 -15.86 -4.54
CA GLY A 12 12.00 -16.88 -4.14
C GLY A 12 11.45 -18.24 -3.64
N PRO A 13 10.33 -18.31 -2.92
CA PRO A 13 9.78 -19.58 -2.43
C PRO A 13 9.40 -20.57 -3.55
N THR A 14 9.55 -21.87 -3.29
CA THR A 14 9.18 -22.94 -4.25
C THR A 14 7.67 -23.20 -4.31
N LEU A 15 6.94 -22.86 -3.25
CA LEU A 15 5.50 -23.09 -3.12
C LEU A 15 4.81 -21.81 -2.67
N GLY A 16 3.57 -21.65 -3.11
CA GLY A 16 2.72 -20.48 -2.83
C GLY A 16 2.51 -19.63 -4.08
N PRO A 17 1.55 -18.68 -4.02
CA PRO A 17 1.27 -17.79 -5.14
C PRO A 17 2.36 -16.71 -5.25
N PHE A 18 2.81 -16.47 -6.48
CA PHE A 18 3.48 -15.22 -6.83
C PHE A 18 2.42 -14.11 -6.89
N CYS A 19 2.71 -12.97 -6.25
CA CYS A 19 1.83 -11.81 -6.30
C CYS A 19 2.59 -10.62 -6.88
N ALA A 20 2.02 -9.97 -7.89
CA ALA A 20 2.49 -8.70 -8.40
C ALA A 20 1.35 -7.69 -8.31
N CYS A 21 1.66 -6.47 -7.91
CA CYS A 21 0.67 -5.42 -7.71
C CYS A 21 1.11 -4.13 -8.40
N MET A 22 0.12 -3.39 -8.93
CA MET A 22 0.28 -2.03 -9.39
C MET A 22 -0.64 -1.11 -8.61
N THR A 23 -0.10 -0.03 -8.05
CA THR A 23 -0.89 1.02 -7.39
C THR A 23 -0.79 2.31 -8.17
N THR A 24 -1.90 3.04 -8.30
CA THR A 24 -1.95 4.30 -9.03
C THR A 24 -2.34 5.46 -8.12
N PHE A 25 -1.56 6.54 -8.13
CA PHE A 25 -1.84 7.77 -7.40
C PHE A 25 -2.16 8.89 -8.38
N SER A 26 -3.33 9.50 -8.23
CA SER A 26 -3.66 10.73 -8.97
C SER A 26 -3.00 11.93 -8.29
N ILE A 27 -2.18 12.64 -9.04
CA ILE A 27 -1.50 13.84 -8.58
C ILE A 27 -2.21 15.09 -9.14
N PRO A 28 -2.53 16.09 -8.28
CA PRO A 28 -3.14 17.34 -8.71
C PRO A 28 -2.34 18.01 -9.83
N GLU A 29 -3.04 18.52 -10.85
CA GLU A 29 -2.42 19.09 -12.05
C GLU A 29 -1.62 20.37 -11.79
N GLN A 30 -1.83 21.00 -10.63
CA GLN A 30 -1.15 22.23 -10.23
C GLN A 30 0.33 22.04 -9.89
N ILE A 31 0.81 20.79 -9.78
CA ILE A 31 2.22 20.48 -9.50
C ILE A 31 2.94 20.19 -10.83
N PRO A 32 3.87 21.05 -11.27
CA PRO A 32 4.61 20.81 -12.50
C PRO A 32 5.55 19.61 -12.34
N PRO A 33 5.84 18.83 -13.40
CA PRO A 33 6.67 17.63 -13.33
C PRO A 33 8.05 17.88 -12.69
N ALA A 34 8.67 19.03 -12.98
CA ALA A 34 10.00 19.39 -12.49
C ALA A 34 10.05 19.72 -10.99
N ALA A 35 8.90 20.00 -10.36
CA ALA A 35 8.79 20.30 -8.93
C ALA A 35 8.03 19.20 -8.18
N MET A 36 7.93 18.00 -8.76
CA MET A 36 7.12 16.94 -8.21
C MET A 36 7.78 16.36 -6.94
N PRO A 37 7.18 16.55 -5.74
CA PRO A 37 7.75 16.03 -4.50
C PRO A 37 7.65 14.52 -4.43
N GLU A 38 8.44 13.87 -3.58
CA GLU A 38 8.29 12.44 -3.30
C GLU A 38 6.95 12.13 -2.61
N LEU A 39 6.38 10.96 -2.87
CA LEU A 39 5.09 10.57 -2.26
C LEU A 39 5.15 10.54 -0.73
N TYR A 40 6.29 10.10 -0.18
CA TYR A 40 6.50 10.09 1.27
C TYR A 40 6.47 11.50 1.87
N ASP A 41 7.02 12.50 1.17
CA ASP A 41 7.00 13.88 1.65
C ASP A 41 5.59 14.46 1.61
N LEU A 42 4.87 14.24 0.49
CA LEU A 42 3.48 14.65 0.33
C LEU A 42 2.55 14.10 1.40
N LEU A 43 2.75 12.82 1.75
CA LEU A 43 1.88 12.10 2.68
C LEU A 43 2.42 12.08 4.12
N SER A 44 3.54 12.75 4.40
CA SER A 44 4.25 12.70 5.68
C SER A 44 3.41 13.05 6.92
N GLY A 45 2.32 13.81 6.73
CA GLY A 45 1.33 14.09 7.78
C GLY A 45 0.48 12.88 8.18
N SER A 46 0.25 11.94 7.26
CA SER A 46 -0.65 10.80 7.42
C SER A 46 0.05 9.45 7.45
N ILE A 47 1.26 9.36 6.87
CA ILE A 47 2.03 8.11 6.80
C ILE A 47 3.38 8.21 7.52
N SER A 48 3.94 7.05 7.86
CA SER A 48 5.24 6.91 8.49
C SER A 48 5.96 5.68 7.95
N GLN A 49 7.27 5.78 7.75
CA GLN A 49 8.11 4.63 7.40
C GLN A 49 8.47 3.76 8.63
N VAL A 50 8.07 4.18 9.82
CA VAL A 50 8.25 3.46 11.08
C VAL A 50 6.89 3.07 11.65
N LYS A 51 6.80 1.87 12.23
CA LYS A 51 5.58 1.36 12.90
C LYS A 51 5.26 2.11 14.19
N ASN A 52 3.98 2.05 14.58
CA ASN A 52 3.47 2.55 15.86
C ASN A 52 3.66 4.06 16.12
N ILE A 53 3.69 4.87 15.07
CA ILE A 53 3.65 6.33 15.21
C ILE A 53 2.19 6.76 15.39
N PRO A 54 1.83 7.40 16.53
CA PRO A 54 0.46 7.80 16.77
C PRO A 54 -0.09 8.71 15.67
N GLY A 55 -1.31 8.41 15.21
CA GLY A 55 -2.00 9.19 14.18
C GLY A 55 -1.46 9.03 12.75
N ARG A 56 -0.51 8.10 12.52
CA ARG A 56 0.05 7.84 11.18
C ARG A 56 0.00 6.36 10.81
N ILE A 57 -0.24 6.11 9.54
CA ILE A 57 -0.28 4.77 8.96
C ILE A 57 1.14 4.33 8.59
N ALA A 58 1.51 3.10 8.94
CA ALA A 58 2.82 2.57 8.61
C ALA A 58 2.87 2.15 7.13
N VAL A 59 3.76 2.75 6.34
CA VAL A 59 3.98 2.46 4.92
C VAL A 59 5.50 2.44 4.68
N ALA A 60 6.03 1.26 4.40
CA ALA A 60 7.45 1.02 4.14
C ALA A 60 7.64 -0.35 3.47
N ASP A 61 8.88 -0.73 3.20
CA ASP A 61 9.24 -2.08 2.77
C ASP A 61 8.64 -3.12 3.74
N SER A 62 8.05 -4.18 3.17
CA SER A 62 7.35 -5.20 3.96
C SER A 62 8.26 -5.87 5.00
N LYS A 63 9.57 -5.98 4.75
CA LYS A 63 10.56 -6.54 5.69
C LYS A 63 10.85 -5.60 6.87
N VAL A 64 10.56 -4.30 6.74
CA VAL A 64 10.66 -3.34 7.84
C VAL A 64 9.44 -3.44 8.75
N LEU A 65 8.26 -3.62 8.17
CA LEU A 65 6.99 -3.64 8.90
C LEU A 65 6.64 -5.03 9.47
N TYR A 66 7.04 -6.10 8.79
CA TYR A 66 6.77 -7.47 9.18
C TYR A 66 7.91 -8.09 9.99
N SER A 67 7.53 -8.75 11.08
CA SER A 67 8.35 -9.75 11.74
C SER A 67 7.44 -10.84 12.29
N ARG A 68 8.00 -12.03 12.58
CA ARG A 68 7.23 -13.11 13.22
C ARG A 68 6.60 -12.69 14.55
N SER A 69 7.25 -11.77 15.29
CA SER A 69 6.75 -11.31 16.59
C SER A 69 5.73 -10.18 16.49
N SER A 70 5.81 -9.31 15.48
CA SER A 70 4.83 -8.23 15.29
C SER A 70 3.66 -8.60 14.39
N GLY A 71 3.73 -9.74 13.70
CA GLY A 71 2.69 -10.19 12.79
C GLY A 71 2.52 -9.24 11.60
N ILE A 72 1.32 -9.26 11.01
CA ILE A 72 0.99 -8.55 9.76
C ILE A 72 0.12 -7.31 9.97
N ASN A 73 -0.29 -6.99 11.21
CA ASN A 73 -1.30 -5.95 11.49
C ASN A 73 -0.96 -4.59 10.87
N ALA A 74 0.32 -4.19 10.87
CA ALA A 74 0.75 -2.94 10.26
C ALA A 74 0.58 -2.93 8.73
N LEU A 75 0.90 -4.06 8.08
CA LEU A 75 0.71 -4.23 6.64
C LEU A 75 -0.78 -4.24 6.29
N GLU A 76 -1.58 -5.01 7.03
CA GLU A 76 -3.03 -5.11 6.83
C GLU A 76 -3.72 -3.76 7.02
N THR A 77 -3.36 -3.02 8.07
CA THR A 77 -3.85 -1.65 8.32
C THR A 77 -3.52 -0.73 7.15
N GLY A 78 -2.30 -0.79 6.62
CA GLY A 78 -1.90 -0.01 5.45
C GLY A 78 -2.78 -0.32 4.24
N VAL A 79 -2.86 -1.59 3.85
CA VAL A 79 -3.63 -2.04 2.67
C VAL A 79 -5.11 -1.66 2.78
N THR A 80 -5.76 -1.97 3.91
CA THR A 80 -7.18 -1.69 4.12
C THR A 80 -7.49 -0.20 4.13
N THR A 81 -6.62 0.62 4.72
CA THR A 81 -6.79 2.08 4.70
C THR A 81 -6.68 2.66 3.30
N PHE A 82 -5.73 2.18 2.48
CA PHE A 82 -5.62 2.63 1.08
C PHE A 82 -6.77 2.13 0.21
N LEU A 83 -7.31 0.93 0.44
CA LEU A 83 -8.51 0.45 -0.23
C LEU A 83 -9.72 1.35 0.09
N GLU A 84 -9.92 1.68 1.35
CA GLU A 84 -10.99 2.60 1.77
C GLU A 84 -10.79 4.00 1.15
N ALA A 85 -9.57 4.53 1.17
CA ALA A 85 -9.24 5.82 0.55
C ALA A 85 -9.44 5.82 -0.97
N ALA A 86 -9.31 4.66 -1.62
CA ALA A 86 -9.60 4.47 -3.04
C ALA A 86 -11.09 4.24 -3.34
N GLY A 87 -11.97 4.25 -2.32
CA GLY A 87 -13.41 4.14 -2.47
C GLY A 87 -13.95 2.71 -2.41
N PHE A 88 -13.13 1.72 -2.05
CA PHE A 88 -13.58 0.35 -1.84
C PHE A 88 -14.17 0.18 -0.44
N SER A 89 -15.13 -0.72 -0.29
CA SER A 89 -15.61 -1.13 1.04
C SER A 89 -14.54 -1.97 1.73
N LEU A 90 -14.45 -1.86 3.07
CA LEU A 90 -13.50 -2.64 3.85
C LEU A 90 -13.77 -4.15 3.67
N PRO A 91 -12.77 -4.93 3.22
CA PRO A 91 -12.95 -6.36 2.99
C PRO A 91 -13.12 -7.10 4.31
N CYS A 92 -14.12 -7.98 4.38
CA CYS A 92 -14.41 -8.80 5.57
C CYS A 92 -13.92 -10.26 5.41
N SER A 93 -13.41 -10.61 4.23
CA SER A 93 -12.86 -11.91 3.91
C SER A 93 -11.72 -11.79 2.90
N LEU A 94 -10.93 -12.86 2.76
CA LEU A 94 -9.89 -12.94 1.73
C LEU A 94 -10.48 -12.77 0.32
N THR A 95 -11.66 -13.35 0.06
CA THR A 95 -12.33 -13.22 -1.25
C THR A 95 -12.73 -11.78 -1.53
N ASP A 96 -13.22 -11.03 -0.53
CA ASP A 96 -13.54 -9.61 -0.69
C ASP A 96 -12.28 -8.81 -1.00
N LEU A 97 -11.20 -9.08 -0.28
CA LEU A 97 -9.91 -8.42 -0.48
C LEU A 97 -9.38 -8.67 -1.90
N LEU A 98 -9.41 -9.92 -2.37
CA LEU A 98 -8.99 -10.27 -3.72
C LEU A 98 -9.90 -9.64 -4.77
N SER A 99 -11.20 -9.54 -4.52
CA SER A 99 -12.15 -8.89 -5.44
C SER A 99 -11.91 -7.38 -5.54
N ALA A 100 -11.48 -6.74 -4.45
CA ALA A 100 -11.13 -5.31 -4.43
C ALA A 100 -9.78 -5.03 -5.10
N LEU A 101 -8.77 -5.89 -4.88
CA LEU A 101 -7.42 -5.71 -5.43
C LEU A 101 -7.26 -6.19 -6.88
N SER A 102 -8.08 -7.16 -7.29
CA SER A 102 -8.07 -7.75 -8.63
C SER A 102 -9.52 -7.90 -9.13
N PRO A 103 -10.25 -6.80 -9.33
CA PRO A 103 -11.58 -6.85 -9.92
C PRO A 103 -11.49 -7.53 -11.29
N GLN A 104 -12.40 -8.47 -11.57
CA GLN A 104 -12.39 -9.23 -12.83
C GLN A 104 -12.35 -8.28 -14.04
N SER A 105 -11.34 -8.47 -14.88
CA SER A 105 -11.27 -7.90 -16.24
C SER A 105 -12.36 -8.47 -17.14
#